data_AF-A0A101XWE2-F1
#
_entry.id   AF-A0A101XWE2-F1
#
_cell.length_a   1.000
_cell.length_b   1.000
_cell.length_c   1.000
_cell.angle_alpha   90.00
_cell.angle_beta   90.00
_cell.angle_gamma   90.00
#
_symmetry.space_group_name_H-M   'P 1'
#
loop_
_entity.id
_entity.type
_entity.pdbx_description
1 polymer ?
#
loop_
_entity_poly.entity_id
_entity_poly.type
_entity_poly.pdbx_seq_one_letter_code
_entity_poly.pdbx_strand_id
1 'polypeptide(L)'
;MEKMLLVCIMIMVMLASAYRNIEMTINQNVSGESKPAADESVIPNNRSEYCDMESISLDSETEKYVHGTWKVEKHLGFANSYNDASEYPAGQKFIGDEIIIQKDFFSSKGLKNYSVYQYELTNPSYEITTACYNSDSFYRLYKINIPDLNLNDEVKVIHISDPSTKLSIPLSFFIVNNDRLILLSEATIFELKKIMDETNPQPDN
;
A
#
# COMPACT_ATOMS: atom_id res chain seq x y z
N MET A 1 -31.76 -5.10 -31.42
CA MET A 1 -31.48 -4.61 -30.06
C MET A 1 -30.21 -3.76 -30.13
N GLU A 2 -30.32 -2.53 -30.60
CA GLU A 2 -29.17 -1.61 -30.78
C GLU A 2 -29.59 -0.13 -30.56
N LYS A 3 -30.63 0.12 -29.76
CA LYS A 3 -31.12 1.49 -29.50
C LYS A 3 -31.22 1.85 -28.01
N MET A 4 -30.64 1.03 -27.13
CA MET A 4 -30.59 1.31 -25.68
C MET A 4 -29.19 1.65 -25.16
N LEU A 5 -28.19 1.84 -26.03
CA LEU A 5 -26.83 2.20 -25.60
C LEU A 5 -26.52 3.72 -25.71
N LEU A 6 -27.45 4.55 -26.20
CA LEU A 6 -27.16 5.97 -26.47
C LEU A 6 -27.84 6.98 -25.52
N VAL A 7 -28.52 6.51 -24.46
CA VAL A 7 -29.23 7.40 -23.51
C VAL A 7 -28.43 7.63 -22.21
N CYS A 8 -27.45 6.78 -21.88
CA CYS A 8 -26.64 6.95 -20.66
C CYS A 8 -25.44 7.89 -20.83
N ILE A 9 -25.08 8.28 -22.06
CA ILE A 9 -23.93 9.16 -22.33
C ILE A 9 -24.30 10.66 -22.32
N MET A 10 -25.59 11.01 -22.23
CA MET A 10 -26.05 12.42 -22.27
C MET A 10 -26.32 13.05 -20.88
N ILE A 11 -26.01 12.37 -19.77
CA ILE A 11 -26.28 12.90 -18.41
C ILE A 11 -25.01 13.38 -17.66
N MET A 12 -23.81 13.19 -18.23
CA MET A 12 -22.54 13.60 -17.58
C MET A 12 -21.84 14.79 -18.25
N VAL A 13 -22.60 15.73 -18.84
CA VAL A 13 -22.06 17.02 -19.29
C VAL A 13 -23.02 18.14 -18.87
N MET A 14 -23.07 18.46 -17.57
CA MET A 14 -23.69 19.71 -17.12
C MET A 14 -23.37 20.12 -15.66
N LEU A 15 -22.12 19.98 -15.21
CA LEU A 15 -21.66 20.65 -13.98
C LEU A 15 -20.27 21.28 -14.16
N ALA A 16 -20.22 22.28 -15.03
CA ALA A 16 -19.24 23.34 -14.95
C ALA A 16 -19.99 24.68 -15.02
N SER A 17 -20.12 25.37 -13.89
CA SER A 17 -20.06 26.83 -13.76
C SER A 17 -20.66 27.30 -12.43
N ALA A 18 -19.78 27.71 -11.50
CA ALA A 18 -19.96 28.89 -10.66
C ALA A 18 -18.82 28.97 -9.63
N TYR A 19 -17.64 29.45 -10.03
CA TYR A 19 -16.84 30.25 -9.11
C TYR A 19 -16.55 31.59 -9.79
N ARG A 20 -17.19 32.61 -9.23
CA ARG A 20 -17.18 33.99 -9.65
C ARG A 20 -15.89 34.62 -9.12
N ASN A 21 -15.18 35.34 -9.99
CA ASN A 21 -14.02 36.15 -9.63
C ASN A 21 -14.36 37.08 -8.46
N ILE A 22 -13.59 37.00 -7.38
CA ILE A 22 -13.52 38.05 -6.36
C ILE A 22 -12.22 38.80 -6.62
N GLU A 23 -12.37 39.96 -7.24
CA GLU A 23 -11.34 40.98 -7.37
C GLU A 23 -11.24 41.69 -6.01
N MET A 24 -10.18 41.41 -5.23
CA MET A 24 -9.89 42.17 -4.01
C MET A 24 -9.09 43.41 -4.35
N THR A 25 -9.73 44.55 -4.17
CA THR A 25 -9.12 45.88 -4.17
C THR A 25 -8.05 45.97 -3.07
N ILE A 26 -6.79 46.21 -3.45
CA ILE A 26 -5.73 46.58 -2.50
C ILE A 26 -5.88 48.07 -2.20
N ASN A 27 -6.32 48.40 -0.98
CA ASN A 27 -6.22 49.76 -0.43
C ASN A 27 -4.95 49.90 0.42
N GLN A 28 -4.28 51.04 0.27
CA GLN A 28 -3.02 51.39 0.90
C GLN A 28 -3.11 51.71 2.41
N ASN A 29 -2.03 51.33 3.11
CA ASN A 29 -1.36 51.95 4.26
C ASN A 29 -2.13 52.22 5.57
N VAL A 30 -1.72 51.54 6.65
CA VAL A 30 -1.40 52.16 7.95
C VAL A 30 -0.24 51.40 8.63
N SER A 31 0.74 52.19 9.07
CA SER A 31 1.92 51.83 9.87
C SER A 31 1.55 51.33 11.27
N GLY A 32 2.20 50.26 11.73
CA GLY A 32 2.10 49.74 13.09
C GLY A 32 3.14 48.65 13.34
N GLU A 33 4.20 49.03 14.05
CA GLU A 33 5.33 48.19 14.46
C GLU A 33 4.84 47.00 15.32
N SER A 34 5.11 45.76 14.90
CA SER A 34 4.81 44.56 15.69
C SER A 34 5.97 43.56 15.62
N LYS A 35 6.30 43.00 16.81
CA LYS A 35 7.35 41.99 17.05
C LYS A 35 7.22 40.79 16.10
N PRO A 36 8.32 40.11 15.72
CA PRO A 36 8.23 38.93 14.88
C PRO A 36 7.49 37.84 15.64
N ALA A 37 6.34 37.43 15.10
CA ALA A 37 5.62 36.24 15.51
C ALA A 37 6.51 35.01 15.26
N ALA A 38 6.45 34.06 16.20
CA ALA A 38 7.12 32.78 16.09
C ALA A 38 6.64 32.02 14.85
N ASP A 39 7.60 31.32 14.25
CA ASP A 39 7.53 30.46 13.08
C ASP A 39 6.37 29.45 13.14
N GLU A 40 5.22 29.81 12.58
CA GLU A 40 4.11 28.89 12.28
C GLU A 40 3.97 28.73 10.76
N SER A 41 4.67 27.74 10.21
CA SER A 41 4.15 26.73 9.28
C SER A 41 5.33 26.07 8.56
N VAL A 42 5.97 25.11 9.22
CA VAL A 42 6.70 24.09 8.48
C VAL A 42 5.65 23.23 7.79
N ILE A 43 5.21 23.68 6.60
CA ILE A 43 4.47 22.84 5.67
C ILE A 43 5.32 21.58 5.53
N PRO A 44 4.82 20.38 5.89
CA PRO A 44 5.59 19.17 5.66
C PRO A 44 5.90 19.14 4.16
N ASN A 45 7.19 19.15 3.80
CA ASN A 45 7.61 19.00 2.41
C ASN A 45 7.00 17.69 1.92
N ASN A 46 5.90 17.79 1.17
CA ASN A 46 5.21 16.63 0.65
C ASN A 46 6.20 15.91 -0.27
N ARG A 47 6.69 14.75 0.19
CA ARG A 47 7.52 13.88 -0.64
C ARG A 47 6.68 13.50 -1.87
N SER A 48 7.28 13.55 -3.06
CA SER A 48 6.70 13.33 -4.40
C SER A 48 5.16 13.19 -4.48
N GLU A 49 4.51 14.05 -5.26
CA GLU A 49 3.06 13.96 -5.50
C GLU A 49 2.63 12.59 -6.06
N TYR A 50 3.52 11.84 -6.73
CA TYR A 50 3.23 10.55 -7.35
C TYR A 50 4.11 9.43 -6.78
N CYS A 51 3.59 8.21 -6.82
CA CYS A 51 4.39 7.02 -6.54
C CYS A 51 5.35 6.74 -7.70
N ASP A 52 6.53 6.22 -7.37
CA ASP A 52 7.45 5.63 -8.35
C ASP A 52 6.94 4.24 -8.72
N MET A 53 6.83 3.94 -10.01
CA MET A 53 6.27 2.67 -10.54
C MET A 53 7.31 1.83 -11.29
N GLU A 54 8.60 2.11 -11.08
CA GLU A 54 9.68 1.31 -11.65
C GLU A 54 9.84 0.03 -10.83
N SER A 55 9.89 -1.13 -11.51
CA SER A 55 10.19 -2.39 -10.84
C SER A 55 11.69 -2.49 -10.59
N ILE A 56 12.07 -2.61 -9.32
CA ILE A 56 13.46 -2.74 -8.88
C ILE A 56 13.60 -3.93 -7.93
N SER A 57 14.81 -4.48 -7.83
CA SER A 57 15.15 -5.42 -6.78
C SER A 57 14.95 -4.78 -5.40
N LEU A 58 14.71 -5.61 -4.37
CA LEU A 58 14.66 -5.12 -2.99
C LEU A 58 15.94 -4.34 -2.64
N ASP A 59 15.78 -3.14 -2.07
CA ASP A 59 16.89 -2.46 -1.42
C ASP A 59 17.28 -3.20 -0.12
N SER A 60 18.50 -2.95 0.37
CA SER A 60 19.06 -3.69 1.51
C SER A 60 18.30 -3.54 2.82
N GLU A 61 17.65 -2.39 3.04
CA GLU A 61 16.85 -2.17 4.25
C GLU A 61 15.54 -2.96 4.17
N THR A 62 14.89 -2.91 3.00
CA THR A 62 13.66 -3.65 2.73
C THR A 62 13.88 -5.16 2.75
N GLU A 63 14.95 -5.67 2.13
CA GLU A 63 15.33 -7.09 2.13
C GLU A 63 15.51 -7.61 3.57
N LYS A 64 16.31 -6.91 4.38
CA LYS A 64 16.54 -7.27 5.78
C LYS A 64 15.25 -7.23 6.61
N TYR A 65 14.38 -6.26 6.34
CA TYR A 65 13.12 -6.13 7.07
C TYR A 65 12.15 -7.26 6.72
N VAL A 66 11.95 -7.57 5.43
CA VAL A 66 10.88 -8.45 4.99
C VAL A 66 11.18 -9.93 5.24
N HIS A 67 12.45 -10.33 5.25
CA HIS A 67 12.80 -11.72 5.50
C HIS A 67 12.50 -12.16 6.95
N GLY A 68 11.90 -13.34 7.08
CA GLY A 68 11.48 -13.95 8.32
C GLY A 68 10.24 -14.84 8.16
N THR A 69 9.81 -15.40 9.27
CA THR A 69 8.49 -16.01 9.41
C THR A 69 7.53 -15.00 10.02
N TRP A 70 6.40 -14.85 9.36
CA TRP A 70 5.35 -13.92 9.71
C TRP A 70 4.07 -14.67 10.07
N LYS A 71 3.29 -14.08 10.96
CA LYS A 71 1.97 -14.58 11.33
C LYS A 71 0.93 -13.49 11.07
N VAL A 72 -0.21 -13.86 10.51
CA VAL A 72 -1.32 -12.92 10.34
C VAL A 72 -1.87 -12.54 11.71
N GLU A 73 -1.70 -11.28 12.11
CA GLU A 73 -1.99 -10.81 13.48
C GLU A 73 -3.42 -10.29 13.60
N LYS A 74 -3.82 -9.39 12.70
CA LYS A 74 -5.13 -8.72 12.77
C LYS A 74 -5.68 -8.38 11.38
N HIS A 75 -7.01 -8.42 11.28
CA HIS A 75 -7.76 -7.90 10.14
C HIS A 75 -7.87 -6.38 10.27
N LEU A 76 -7.49 -5.66 9.21
CA LEU A 76 -7.47 -4.19 9.18
C LEU A 76 -8.67 -3.60 8.43
N GLY A 77 -9.39 -4.40 7.65
CA GLY A 77 -10.54 -3.96 6.87
C GLY A 77 -10.49 -4.44 5.43
N PHE A 78 -11.06 -3.64 4.53
CA PHE A 78 -11.20 -3.97 3.12
C PHE A 78 -10.74 -2.82 2.23
N ALA A 79 -10.19 -3.16 1.06
CA ALA A 79 -9.95 -2.23 -0.03
C ALA A 79 -11.29 -1.74 -0.61
N ASN A 80 -11.36 -0.49 -1.08
CA ASN A 80 -12.58 0.07 -1.66
C ASN A 80 -12.90 -0.48 -3.06
N SER A 81 -12.04 -1.33 -3.62
CA SER A 81 -12.10 -1.83 -4.99
C SER A 81 -13.01 -3.05 -5.18
N TYR A 82 -13.42 -3.75 -4.11
CA TYR A 82 -14.24 -4.96 -4.20
C TYR A 82 -15.14 -5.17 -2.98
N ASN A 83 -16.28 -5.84 -3.16
CA ASN A 83 -17.24 -6.10 -2.09
C ASN A 83 -16.94 -7.41 -1.32
N ASP A 84 -15.67 -7.71 -1.06
CA ASP A 84 -15.27 -8.88 -0.26
C ASP A 84 -15.98 -8.91 1.10
N ALA A 85 -16.31 -7.74 1.66
CA ALA A 85 -17.07 -7.63 2.90
C ALA A 85 -18.43 -8.33 2.86
N SER A 86 -19.02 -8.54 1.67
CA SER A 86 -20.28 -9.30 1.53
C SER A 86 -20.07 -10.82 1.60
N GLU A 87 -18.95 -11.32 1.13
CA GLU A 87 -18.61 -12.74 1.13
C GLU A 87 -17.87 -13.16 2.41
N TYR A 88 -17.02 -12.27 2.91
CA TYR A 88 -16.15 -12.44 4.08
C TYR A 88 -16.26 -11.21 4.99
N PRO A 89 -17.38 -10.99 5.69
CA PRO A 89 -17.59 -9.78 6.51
C PRO A 89 -16.59 -9.63 7.67
N ALA A 90 -15.99 -10.73 8.13
CA ALA A 90 -14.93 -10.74 9.13
C ALA A 90 -13.52 -10.89 8.53
N GLY A 91 -13.39 -10.72 7.21
CA GLY A 91 -12.20 -11.06 6.44
C GLY A 91 -12.06 -12.56 6.20
N GLN A 92 -11.12 -12.91 5.33
CA GLN A 92 -10.71 -14.30 5.12
C GLN A 92 -10.13 -14.91 6.40
N LYS A 93 -10.30 -16.22 6.57
CA LYS A 93 -9.84 -16.96 7.75
C LYS A 93 -8.32 -17.23 7.72
N PHE A 94 -7.53 -16.18 7.88
CA PHE A 94 -6.06 -16.27 7.94
C PHE A 94 -5.47 -15.94 9.31
N ILE A 95 -6.24 -15.35 10.23
CA ILE A 95 -5.68 -14.93 11.53
C ILE A 95 -5.00 -16.10 12.21
N GLY A 96 -3.71 -15.91 12.49
CA GLY A 96 -2.83 -16.88 13.11
C GLY A 96 -2.12 -17.83 12.16
N ASP A 97 -2.41 -17.80 10.87
CA ASP A 97 -1.68 -18.54 9.84
C ASP A 97 -0.31 -17.90 9.56
N GLU A 98 0.62 -18.73 9.09
CA GLU A 98 2.01 -18.36 8.88
C GLU A 98 2.34 -18.14 7.40
N ILE A 99 3.24 -17.18 7.15
CA ILE A 99 3.84 -16.90 5.85
C ILE A 99 5.35 -16.83 6.06
N ILE A 100 6.10 -17.57 5.26
CA ILE A 100 7.56 -17.59 5.28
C ILE A 100 8.05 -16.79 4.07
N ILE A 101 8.86 -15.76 4.33
CA ILE A 101 9.52 -14.95 3.31
C ILE A 101 11.01 -15.03 3.60
N GLN A 102 11.77 -15.71 2.77
CA GLN A 102 13.22 -15.86 2.89
C GLN A 102 13.85 -15.59 1.53
N LYS A 103 15.16 -15.34 1.52
CA LYS A 103 15.88 -14.99 0.29
C LYS A 103 15.64 -16.00 -0.84
N ASP A 104 15.80 -17.28 -0.52
CA ASP A 104 15.74 -18.37 -1.50
C ASP A 104 14.46 -19.21 -1.37
N PHE A 105 13.50 -18.77 -0.55
CA PHE A 105 12.30 -19.54 -0.28
C PHE A 105 11.10 -18.66 0.10
N PHE A 106 9.94 -18.95 -0.49
CA PHE A 106 8.67 -18.36 -0.07
C PHE A 106 7.66 -19.47 0.20
N SER A 107 6.88 -19.32 1.27
CA SER A 107 5.72 -20.20 1.51
C SER A 107 4.56 -19.44 2.12
N SER A 108 3.41 -19.56 1.49
CA SER A 108 2.10 -19.16 2.03
C SER A 108 1.21 -20.39 2.28
N LYS A 109 1.80 -21.60 2.36
CA LYS A 109 1.09 -22.84 2.72
C LYS A 109 0.40 -22.78 4.09
N GLY A 110 0.84 -21.86 4.95
CA GLY A 110 0.19 -21.62 6.24
C GLY A 110 -1.25 -21.09 6.11
N LEU A 111 -1.63 -20.45 4.99
CA LEU A 111 -2.99 -19.97 4.68
C LEU A 111 -3.94 -21.15 4.38
N LYS A 112 -4.26 -21.94 5.40
CA LYS A 112 -4.79 -23.31 5.27
C LYS A 112 -6.18 -23.39 4.66
N ASN A 113 -6.99 -22.35 4.82
CA ASN A 113 -8.40 -22.39 4.47
C ASN A 113 -8.68 -22.14 2.97
N TYR A 114 -7.67 -21.71 2.20
CA TYR A 114 -7.86 -21.26 0.82
C TYR A 114 -6.72 -21.74 -0.08
N SER A 115 -6.99 -22.77 -0.89
CA SER A 115 -5.98 -23.39 -1.76
C SER A 115 -5.39 -22.43 -2.79
N VAL A 116 -6.15 -21.41 -3.20
CA VAL A 116 -5.72 -20.43 -4.22
C VAL A 116 -4.59 -19.54 -3.74
N TYR A 117 -4.34 -19.46 -2.42
CA TYR A 117 -3.24 -18.67 -1.84
C TYR A 117 -2.12 -19.53 -1.28
N GLN A 118 -2.14 -20.84 -1.52
CA GLN A 118 -1.18 -21.79 -0.94
C GLN A 118 -0.01 -22.06 -1.89
N TYR A 119 0.98 -21.18 -1.87
CA TYR A 119 2.18 -21.26 -2.70
C TYR A 119 3.39 -21.72 -1.90
N GLU A 120 4.30 -22.38 -2.60
CA GLU A 120 5.64 -22.69 -2.14
C GLU A 120 6.58 -22.50 -3.33
N LEU A 121 7.55 -21.61 -3.20
CA LEU A 121 8.46 -21.22 -4.28
C LEU A 121 9.90 -21.35 -3.79
N THR A 122 10.74 -22.01 -4.59
CA THR A 122 12.20 -22.03 -4.41
C THR A 122 12.84 -20.98 -5.31
N ASN A 123 13.75 -20.16 -4.76
CA ASN A 123 14.39 -19.03 -5.42
C ASN A 123 13.39 -18.03 -6.06
N PRO A 124 12.38 -17.54 -5.30
CA PRO A 124 11.41 -16.57 -5.81
C PRO A 124 12.09 -15.25 -6.24
N SER A 125 11.45 -14.52 -7.17
CA SER A 125 11.82 -13.14 -7.46
C SER A 125 11.06 -12.20 -6.52
N TYR A 126 11.78 -11.34 -5.81
CA TYR A 126 11.21 -10.27 -5.00
C TYR A 126 11.52 -8.92 -5.62
N GLU A 127 10.48 -8.15 -5.91
CA GLU A 127 10.60 -6.84 -6.55
C GLU A 127 9.76 -5.81 -5.81
N ILE A 128 10.34 -4.62 -5.60
CA ILE A 128 9.56 -3.42 -5.29
C ILE A 128 9.00 -2.94 -6.62
N THR A 129 7.69 -3.05 -6.82
CA THR A 129 7.03 -2.61 -8.05
C THR A 129 6.54 -1.18 -7.96
N THR A 130 6.39 -0.67 -6.73
CA THR A 130 5.89 0.68 -6.49
C THR A 130 6.39 1.20 -5.15
N ALA A 131 6.81 2.46 -5.10
CA ALA A 131 7.11 3.18 -3.88
C ALA A 131 6.30 4.49 -3.83
N CYS A 132 5.52 4.67 -2.76
CA CYS A 132 4.76 5.88 -2.50
C CYS A 132 5.31 6.56 -1.25
N TYR A 133 5.62 7.85 -1.30
CA TYR A 133 6.29 8.54 -0.18
C TYR A 133 5.36 9.39 0.67
N ASN A 134 4.05 9.27 0.44
CA ASN A 134 3.02 9.86 1.24
C ASN A 134 1.71 9.04 1.11
N SER A 135 0.83 9.14 2.12
CA SER A 135 -0.42 8.38 2.17
C SER A 135 -1.39 8.73 1.04
N ASP A 136 -1.41 9.97 0.58
CA ASP A 136 -2.35 10.46 -0.45
C ASP A 136 -2.03 9.87 -1.81
N SER A 137 -0.75 9.81 -2.19
CA SER A 137 -0.27 9.18 -3.42
C SER A 137 -0.58 7.69 -3.42
N PHE A 138 -0.34 7.00 -2.29
CA PHE A 138 -0.70 5.59 -2.13
C PHE A 138 -2.20 5.37 -2.30
N TYR A 139 -3.04 6.12 -1.57
CA TYR A 139 -4.49 6.02 -1.69
C TYR A 139 -4.97 6.33 -3.11
N ARG A 140 -4.39 7.33 -3.78
CA ARG A 140 -4.79 7.70 -5.13
C ARG A 140 -4.56 6.57 -6.13
N LEU A 141 -3.44 5.84 -6.00
CA LEU A 141 -3.09 4.73 -6.88
C LEU A 141 -3.89 3.46 -6.54
N TYR A 142 -3.84 3.02 -5.28
CA TYR A 142 -4.38 1.72 -4.88
C TYR A 142 -5.86 1.76 -4.45
N LYS A 143 -6.39 2.94 -4.10
CA LYS A 143 -7.73 3.10 -3.48
C LYS A 143 -7.88 2.28 -2.19
N ILE A 144 -6.79 2.11 -1.45
CA ILE A 144 -6.72 1.34 -0.20
C ILE A 144 -6.46 2.29 0.96
N ASN A 145 -7.26 2.17 2.02
CA ASN A 145 -7.03 2.85 3.30
C ASN A 145 -6.39 1.85 4.27
N ILE A 146 -5.11 2.03 4.57
CA ILE A 146 -4.42 1.28 5.64
C ILE A 146 -4.61 2.07 6.94
N PRO A 147 -5.17 1.47 8.01
CA PRO A 147 -5.27 2.13 9.31
C PRO A 147 -3.91 2.62 9.83
N ASP A 148 -3.94 3.79 10.46
CA ASP A 148 -2.80 4.45 11.11
C ASP A 148 -1.63 4.80 10.16
N LEU A 149 -1.90 5.00 8.86
CA LEU A 149 -0.92 5.52 7.90
C LEU A 149 -0.83 7.06 8.01
N ASN A 150 0.36 7.58 8.29
CA ASN A 150 0.62 9.02 8.38
C ASN A 150 0.91 9.62 7.01
N LEU A 151 0.75 10.94 6.92
CA LEU A 151 0.93 11.67 5.66
C LEU A 151 2.28 11.39 5.01
N ASN A 152 3.38 11.31 5.76
CA ASN A 152 4.73 11.17 5.21
C ASN A 152 5.26 9.72 5.24
N ASP A 153 4.41 8.74 5.54
CA ASP A 153 4.83 7.34 5.55
C ASP A 153 5.17 6.89 4.12
N GLU A 154 6.30 6.19 4.01
CA GLU A 154 6.69 5.50 2.79
C GLU A 154 6.01 4.13 2.75
N VAL A 155 5.37 3.82 1.62
CA VAL A 155 4.78 2.51 1.34
C VAL A 155 5.43 1.91 0.11
N LYS A 156 6.11 0.78 0.30
CA LYS A 156 6.68 -0.04 -0.78
C LYS A 156 5.81 -1.26 -1.04
N VAL A 157 5.49 -1.49 -2.30
CA VAL A 157 4.69 -2.65 -2.72
C VAL A 157 5.62 -3.73 -3.24
N ILE A 158 5.57 -4.90 -2.60
CA ILE A 158 6.40 -6.04 -2.94
C ILE A 158 5.57 -7.08 -3.70
N HIS A 159 6.06 -7.44 -4.87
CA HIS A 159 5.57 -8.56 -5.65
C HIS A 159 6.51 -9.75 -5.52
N ILE A 160 5.92 -10.94 -5.41
CA ILE A 160 6.63 -12.21 -5.29
C ILE A 160 6.23 -13.06 -6.49
N SER A 161 7.20 -13.41 -7.32
CA SER A 161 6.95 -14.16 -8.55
C SER A 161 7.65 -15.51 -8.57
N ASP A 162 6.98 -16.49 -9.18
CA ASP A 162 7.58 -17.78 -9.49
C ASP A 162 8.71 -17.59 -10.52
N PRO A 163 9.94 -18.03 -10.23
CA PRO A 163 11.08 -17.78 -11.11
C PRO A 163 10.96 -18.50 -12.46
N SER A 164 10.19 -19.59 -12.54
CA SER A 164 9.99 -20.40 -13.74
C SER A 164 8.96 -19.81 -14.70
N THR A 165 7.84 -19.32 -14.16
CA THR A 165 6.74 -18.76 -14.96
C THR A 165 6.78 -17.25 -15.09
N LYS A 166 7.52 -16.57 -14.20
CA LYS A 166 7.55 -15.11 -14.03
C LYS A 166 6.18 -14.50 -13.66
N LEU A 167 5.24 -15.33 -13.22
CA LEU A 167 3.93 -14.87 -12.76
C LEU A 167 3.99 -14.58 -11.26
N SER A 168 3.39 -13.45 -10.88
CA SER A 168 3.20 -13.09 -9.47
C SER A 168 2.19 -14.03 -8.82
N ILE A 169 2.41 -14.34 -7.55
CA ILE A 169 1.39 -14.98 -6.72
C ILE A 169 0.21 -14.00 -6.50
N PRO A 170 -1.01 -14.49 -6.25
CA PRO A 170 -2.21 -13.67 -6.01
C PRO A 170 -2.26 -13.15 -4.55
N LEU A 171 -1.13 -12.65 -4.06
CA LEU A 171 -0.98 -11.95 -2.78
C LEU A 171 -0.11 -10.72 -3.03
N SER A 172 -0.47 -9.60 -2.41
CA SER A 172 0.34 -8.38 -2.44
C SER A 172 0.78 -8.02 -1.03
N PHE A 173 2.02 -7.55 -0.91
CA PHE A 173 2.60 -7.16 0.37
C PHE A 173 2.93 -5.67 0.33
N PHE A 174 2.51 -4.93 1.35
CA PHE A 174 2.88 -3.53 1.52
C PHE A 174 3.76 -3.38 2.74
N ILE A 175 4.93 -2.78 2.55
CA ILE A 175 5.86 -2.44 3.61
C ILE A 175 5.70 -0.96 3.88
N VAL A 176 5.28 -0.61 5.10
CA VAL A 176 5.22 0.78 5.56
C VAL A 176 6.52 1.05 6.32
N ASN A 177 7.29 2.07 5.92
CA ASN A 177 8.51 2.55 6.58
C ASN A 177 9.56 1.48 7.00
N ASN A 178 9.51 0.25 6.44
CA ASN A 178 10.24 -0.91 6.96
C ASN A 178 9.96 -1.21 8.46
N ASP A 179 8.73 -0.96 8.94
CA ASP A 179 8.31 -1.22 10.32
C ASP A 179 6.99 -2.00 10.45
N ARG A 180 6.14 -1.96 9.42
CA ARG A 180 4.89 -2.73 9.34
C ARG A 180 4.80 -3.48 8.02
N LEU A 181 4.35 -4.73 8.10
CA LEU A 181 4.09 -5.56 6.92
C LEU A 181 2.59 -5.81 6.81
N ILE A 182 2.01 -5.39 5.70
CA ILE A 182 0.59 -5.52 5.40
C ILE A 182 0.43 -6.56 4.30
N LEU A 183 -0.49 -7.50 4.51
CA LEU A 183 -0.93 -8.46 3.50
C LEU A 183 -2.23 -7.98 2.89
N LEU A 184 -2.27 -7.89 1.57
CA LEU A 184 -3.50 -7.78 0.80
C LEU A 184 -3.77 -9.13 0.11
N SER A 185 -4.93 -9.69 0.40
CA SER A 185 -5.47 -10.86 -0.29
C SER A 185 -6.84 -10.48 -0.85
N GLU A 186 -6.92 -10.40 -2.17
CA GLU A 186 -8.04 -9.76 -2.87
C GLU A 186 -8.31 -8.35 -2.34
N ALA A 187 -9.46 -8.08 -1.73
CA ALA A 187 -9.72 -6.81 -1.07
C ALA A 187 -9.55 -6.88 0.45
N THR A 188 -9.20 -8.03 1.05
CA THR A 188 -9.04 -8.13 2.50
C THR A 188 -7.62 -7.72 2.94
N ILE A 189 -7.55 -6.83 3.92
CA ILE A 189 -6.29 -6.25 4.41
C ILE A 189 -5.96 -6.82 5.79
N PHE A 190 -4.73 -7.30 5.98
CA PHE A 190 -4.25 -7.82 7.25
C PHE A 190 -2.90 -7.20 7.64
N GLU A 191 -2.66 -7.08 8.95
CA GLU A 191 -1.32 -6.80 9.48
C GLU A 191 -0.61 -8.12 9.82
N LEU A 192 0.65 -8.22 9.45
CA LEU A 192 1.51 -9.34 9.76
C LEU A 192 2.47 -8.98 10.90
N LYS A 193 2.70 -9.95 11.79
CA LYS A 193 3.67 -9.86 12.87
C LYS A 193 4.82 -10.81 12.60
N LYS A 194 6.05 -10.30 12.67
CA LYS A 194 7.24 -11.16 12.58
C LYS A 194 7.35 -12.00 13.86
N ILE A 195 7.51 -13.31 13.69
CA ILE A 195 7.67 -14.26 14.80
C ILE A 195 9.05 -14.91 14.83
N MET A 196 9.78 -14.89 13.72
CA MET A 196 11.15 -15.38 13.62
C MET A 196 11.89 -14.61 12.52
N ASP A 197 13.10 -14.14 12.80
CA ASP A 197 13.98 -13.56 11.78
C ASP A 197 14.60 -14.66 10.91
N GLU A 198 15.05 -14.30 9.70
CA GLU A 198 15.90 -15.18 8.91
C GLU A 198 17.26 -15.31 9.63
N THR A 199 17.47 -16.42 10.35
CA THR A 199 18.77 -16.73 10.92
C THR A 199 19.73 -17.04 9.78
N ASN A 200 20.63 -16.12 9.45
CA ASN A 200 21.83 -16.47 8.70
C ASN A 200 22.53 -17.62 9.46
N PRO A 201 22.79 -18.79 8.86
CA PRO A 201 23.80 -19.68 9.41
C PRO A 201 25.12 -18.89 9.37
N GLN A 202 25.57 -18.46 10.55
CA GLN A 202 26.88 -17.88 10.73
C GLN A 202 27.89 -18.92 10.22
N PRO A 203 28.81 -18.59 9.30
CA PRO A 203 29.86 -19.53 8.94
C PRO A 203 30.69 -19.77 10.20
N ASP A 204 30.69 -21.01 10.69
CA ASP A 204 31.63 -21.45 11.71
C ASP A 204 33.04 -21.20 11.18
N ASN A 205 33.82 -20.41 11.94
CA ASN A 205 35.23 -20.08 11.68
C ASN A 205 36.11 -21.32 11.58
#